data_AF-A0LCG6-F1
#
_entry.id   AF-A0LCG6-F1
#
_cell.length_a   1.000
_cell.length_b   1.000
_cell.length_c   1.000
_cell.angle_alpha   90.00
_cell.angle_beta   90.00
_cell.angle_gamma   90.00
#
_symmetry.space_group_name_H-M   'P 1'
#
loop_
_entity.id
_entity.type
_entity.pdbx_description
1 polymer ?
#
loop_
_entity_poly.entity_id
_entity_poly.type
_entity_poly.pdbx_seq_one_letter_code
_entity_poly.pdbx_strand_id
1 'polypeptide(L)'
;MGNRVADGSEARVMQEDTSFEECPAGSEVEAFHQRIYRGLQEGLKSVQARHEEILALPMEARDADAKSFLVDYATVTQGLVQLLDPHVPYDQRLQLASSLQNLIMELQLL
;
A
#
# COMPACT_ATOMS: atom_id res chain seq x y z
N MET A 1 -6.89 57.93 -49.79
CA MET A 1 -6.80 56.56 -50.34
C MET A 1 -5.47 55.99 -49.86
N GLY A 2 -5.31 54.87 -49.17
CA GLY A 2 -6.16 53.85 -48.56
C GLY A 2 -5.21 52.90 -47.81
N ASN A 3 -5.66 52.33 -46.69
CA ASN A 3 -4.92 51.43 -45.79
C ASN A 3 -4.25 50.23 -46.49
N ARG A 4 -3.15 49.72 -45.90
CA ARG A 4 -3.06 48.32 -45.43
C ARG A 4 -1.87 48.09 -44.49
N VAL A 5 -2.22 47.52 -43.33
CA VAL A 5 -1.39 46.92 -42.28
C VAL A 5 -0.87 45.54 -42.72
N ALA A 6 0.33 45.18 -42.26
CA ALA A 6 0.80 43.82 -41.96
C ALA A 6 2.12 44.01 -41.18
N ASP A 7 2.12 44.01 -39.84
CA ASP A 7 2.11 42.83 -38.97
C ASP A 7 2.91 41.65 -39.54
N GLY A 8 4.11 41.49 -39.01
CA GLY A 8 5.04 40.39 -39.29
C GLY A 8 5.83 40.08 -38.03
N SER A 9 5.05 39.90 -36.96
CA SER A 9 5.36 39.33 -35.66
C SER A 9 6.69 38.54 -35.60
N GLU A 10 7.53 38.96 -34.67
CA GLU A 10 8.72 38.28 -34.20
C GLU A 10 8.37 36.84 -33.80
N ALA A 11 8.66 35.89 -34.70
CA ALA A 11 8.58 34.48 -34.37
C ALA A 11 9.79 34.15 -33.48
N ARG A 12 9.59 34.39 -32.18
CA ARG A 12 10.33 33.81 -31.07
C ARG A 12 10.70 32.38 -31.42
N VAL A 13 11.99 32.08 -31.25
CA VAL A 13 12.51 30.74 -31.05
C VAL A 13 11.62 30.07 -29.99
N MET A 14 10.65 29.27 -30.43
CA MET A 14 10.01 28.29 -29.58
C MET A 14 11.05 27.18 -29.45
N GLN A 15 11.93 27.32 -28.45
CA GLN A 15 12.48 26.15 -27.80
C GLN A 15 11.26 25.37 -27.33
N GLU A 16 10.86 24.36 -28.10
CA GLU A 16 10.02 23.30 -27.60
C GLU A 16 10.80 22.69 -26.45
N ASP A 17 10.42 23.12 -25.26
CA ASP A 17 10.80 22.56 -23.98
C ASP A 17 10.34 21.10 -24.01
N THR A 18 11.18 20.26 -24.60
CA THR A 18 11.08 18.80 -24.58
C THR A 18 11.65 18.29 -23.26
N SER A 19 11.39 19.03 -22.18
CA SER A 19 11.32 18.45 -20.85
C SER A 19 10.06 17.58 -20.83
N PHE A 20 10.21 16.35 -21.36
CA PHE A 20 9.55 15.24 -20.69
C PHE A 20 10.13 15.26 -19.29
N GLU A 21 9.45 15.96 -18.37
CA GLU A 21 9.64 15.77 -16.94
C GLU A 21 9.74 14.26 -16.75
N GLU A 22 10.86 13.81 -16.19
CA GLU A 22 11.04 12.42 -15.82
C GLU A 22 9.84 12.06 -14.93
N CYS A 23 8.78 11.48 -15.50
CA CYS A 23 7.79 10.75 -14.74
C CYS A 23 8.62 9.68 -14.05
N PRO A 24 8.88 9.79 -12.72
CA PRO A 24 9.77 8.85 -12.08
C PRO A 24 9.01 7.54 -12.12
N ALA A 25 9.43 6.61 -12.97
CA ALA A 25 8.76 5.31 -13.15
C ALA A 25 8.62 4.52 -11.83
N GLY A 26 9.27 4.97 -10.74
CA GLY A 26 9.12 4.46 -9.38
C GLY A 26 7.99 5.08 -8.54
N SER A 27 7.41 6.23 -8.90
CA SER A 27 6.43 6.93 -8.04
C SER A 27 5.05 6.26 -8.03
N GLU A 28 4.59 5.75 -9.16
CA GLU A 28 3.30 5.04 -9.24
C GLU A 28 3.34 3.67 -8.57
N VAL A 29 4.47 2.96 -8.73
CA VAL A 29 4.69 1.65 -8.10
C VAL A 29 4.74 1.80 -6.57
N GLU A 30 5.45 2.80 -6.07
CA GLU A 30 5.48 3.08 -4.63
C GLU A 30 4.09 3.50 -4.12
N ALA A 31 3.37 4.37 -4.84
CA ALA A 31 2.01 4.76 -4.47
C ALA A 31 1.03 3.58 -4.46
N PHE A 32 1.18 2.61 -5.37
CA PHE A 32 0.42 1.37 -5.36
C PHE A 32 0.74 0.50 -4.15
N HIS A 33 2.03 0.31 -3.85
CA HIS A 33 2.47 -0.45 -2.68
C HIS A 33 1.96 0.15 -1.36
N GLN A 34 2.03 1.49 -1.23
CA GLN A 34 1.48 2.19 -0.07
C GLN A 34 -0.04 2.01 0.08
N ARG A 35 -0.79 1.92 -1.02
CA ARG A 35 -2.24 1.63 -0.97
C ARG A 35 -2.52 0.22 -0.46
N ILE A 36 -1.78 -0.78 -0.96
CA ILE A 36 -1.89 -2.16 -0.47
C ILE A 36 -1.58 -2.21 1.03
N TYR A 37 -0.45 -1.64 1.44
CA TYR A 37 -0.03 -1.63 2.83
C TYR A 37 -1.08 -1.01 3.76
N ARG A 38 -1.62 0.16 3.39
CA ARG A 38 -2.70 0.81 4.16
C ARG A 38 -3.96 -0.06 4.24
N GLY A 39 -4.38 -0.68 3.13
CA GLY A 39 -5.53 -1.57 3.13
C GLY A 39 -5.36 -2.77 4.07
N LEU A 40 -4.16 -3.37 4.11
CA LEU A 40 -3.85 -4.45 5.05
C LEU A 40 -3.83 -3.97 6.51
N GLN A 41 -3.30 -2.77 6.78
CA GLN A 41 -3.34 -2.19 8.12
C GLN A 41 -4.77 -1.93 8.61
N GLU A 42 -5.64 -1.40 7.74
CA GLU A 42 -7.05 -1.20 8.05
C GLU A 42 -7.77 -2.53 8.30
N GLY A 43 -7.46 -3.55 7.50
CA GLY A 43 -7.93 -4.91 7.70
C GLY A 43 -7.53 -5.47 9.08
N LEU A 44 -6.25 -5.38 9.43
CA LEU A 44 -5.77 -5.83 10.75
C LEU A 44 -6.39 -5.04 11.91
N LYS A 45 -6.59 -3.73 11.73
CA LYS A 45 -7.27 -2.88 12.72
C LYS A 45 -8.70 -3.33 12.97
N SER A 46 -9.40 -3.83 11.95
CA SER A 46 -10.78 -4.31 12.11
C SER A 46 -10.92 -5.48 13.08
N VAL A 47 -9.87 -6.31 13.24
CA VAL A 47 -9.85 -7.46 14.15
C VAL A 47 -9.12 -7.17 15.47
N GLN A 48 -8.66 -5.94 15.70
CA GLN A 48 -7.91 -5.57 16.90
C GLN A 48 -8.73 -5.72 18.19
N ALA A 49 -10.01 -5.38 18.17
CA ALA A 49 -10.86 -5.51 19.35
C ALA A 49 -10.93 -6.98 19.83
N ARG A 50 -11.06 -7.92 18.89
CA ARG A 50 -11.06 -9.36 19.16
C ARG A 50 -9.73 -9.84 19.73
N HIS A 51 -8.61 -9.32 19.21
CA HIS A 51 -7.28 -9.59 19.76
C HIS A 51 -7.17 -9.18 21.23
N GLU A 52 -7.65 -7.98 21.57
CA GLU A 52 -7.64 -7.46 22.94
C GLU A 52 -8.54 -8.29 23.89
N GLU A 53 -9.72 -8.70 23.42
CA GLU A 53 -10.62 -9.61 24.16
C GLU A 53 -9.94 -10.95 24.47
N ILE A 54 -9.29 -11.58 23.48
CA ILE A 54 -8.59 -12.85 23.66
C ILE A 54 -7.40 -12.69 24.63
N LEU A 55 -6.65 -11.59 24.54
CA LEU A 55 -5.53 -11.33 25.43
C LEU A 55 -5.96 -11.10 26.88
N ALA A 56 -7.17 -10.59 27.11
CA ALA A 56 -7.74 -10.43 28.44
C ALA A 56 -8.10 -11.77 29.11
N LEU A 57 -8.27 -12.85 28.33
CA LEU A 57 -8.49 -14.18 28.87
C LEU A 57 -7.18 -14.77 29.44
N PRO A 58 -7.25 -15.47 30.60
CA PRO A 58 -6.16 -16.32 31.08
C PRO A 58 -5.75 -17.34 30.02
N MET A 59 -4.47 -17.71 29.97
CA MET A 59 -3.95 -18.62 28.94
C MET A 59 -4.67 -19.98 28.92
N GLU A 60 -5.08 -20.46 30.08
CA GLU A 60 -5.78 -21.73 30.28
C GLU A 60 -7.23 -21.68 29.77
N ALA A 61 -7.83 -20.49 29.67
CA ALA A 61 -9.19 -20.26 29.21
C ALA A 61 -9.28 -20.02 27.69
N ARG A 62 -8.15 -19.94 26.99
CA ARG A 62 -8.10 -19.77 25.54
C ARG A 62 -8.33 -21.11 24.85
N ASP A 63 -9.38 -21.19 24.07
CA ASP A 63 -9.69 -22.34 23.23
C ASP A 63 -8.74 -22.44 22.01
N ALA A 64 -9.02 -23.39 21.12
CA ALA A 64 -8.20 -23.61 19.93
C ALA A 64 -8.26 -22.41 18.98
N ASP A 65 -9.44 -21.82 18.80
CA ASP A 65 -9.66 -20.71 17.87
C ASP A 65 -8.95 -19.44 18.37
N ALA A 66 -9.03 -19.14 19.66
CA ALA A 66 -8.28 -18.05 20.27
C ALA A 66 -6.77 -18.21 20.10
N LYS A 67 -6.25 -19.44 20.17
CA LYS A 67 -4.82 -19.71 19.94
C LYS A 67 -4.44 -19.54 18.47
N SER A 68 -5.26 -20.03 17.54
CA SER A 68 -5.03 -19.83 16.10
C SER A 68 -5.05 -18.35 15.77
N PHE A 69 -6.07 -17.64 16.24
CA PHE A 69 -6.22 -16.20 16.06
C PHE A 69 -4.95 -15.44 16.50
N LEU A 70 -4.40 -15.74 17.68
CA LEU A 70 -3.19 -15.08 18.16
C LEU A 70 -1.96 -15.35 17.28
N VAL A 71 -1.82 -16.58 16.76
CA VAL A 71 -0.73 -16.95 15.85
C VAL A 71 -0.88 -16.24 14.51
N ASP A 72 -2.08 -16.24 13.95
CA ASP A 72 -2.36 -15.62 12.65
C ASP A 72 -2.25 -14.09 12.75
N TYR A 73 -2.74 -13.48 13.84
CA TYR A 73 -2.59 -12.04 14.11
C TYR A 73 -1.10 -11.64 14.23
N ALA A 74 -0.30 -12.44 14.93
CA ALA A 74 1.14 -12.20 15.05
C ALA A 74 1.84 -12.36 13.68
N THR A 75 1.45 -13.36 12.89
CA THR A 75 1.95 -13.59 11.53
C THR A 75 1.65 -12.40 10.62
N VAL A 76 0.42 -11.89 10.66
CA VAL A 76 0.02 -10.71 9.88
C VAL A 76 0.84 -9.49 10.30
N THR A 77 0.98 -9.25 11.59
CA THR A 77 1.75 -8.12 12.13
C THR A 77 3.21 -8.18 11.68
N GLN A 78 3.85 -9.36 11.75
CA GLN A 78 5.22 -9.54 11.29
C GLN A 78 5.33 -9.37 9.76
N GLY A 79 4.38 -9.89 8.99
CA GLY A 79 4.37 -9.74 7.54
C GLY A 79 4.21 -8.28 7.10
N LEU A 80 3.42 -7.47 7.81
CA LEU A 80 3.31 -6.04 7.55
C LEU A 80 4.65 -5.32 7.75
N VAL A 81 5.46 -5.73 8.73
CA VAL A 81 6.82 -5.19 8.90
C VAL A 81 7.72 -5.59 7.72
N GLN A 82 7.62 -6.83 7.24
CA GLN A 82 8.40 -7.30 6.09
C GLN A 82 8.02 -6.59 4.78
N LEU A 83 6.77 -6.18 4.60
CA LEU A 83 6.38 -5.37 3.43
C LEU A 83 7.12 -4.04 3.35
N LEU A 84 7.50 -3.48 4.50
CA LEU A 84 8.25 -2.22 4.56
C LEU A 84 9.76 -2.41 4.32
N ASP A 85 10.26 -3.63 4.26
CA ASP A 85 11.67 -3.90 4.04
C ASP A 85 12.05 -3.58 2.58
N PRO A 86 12.92 -2.59 2.33
CA PRO A 86 13.35 -2.23 0.98
C PRO A 86 14.24 -3.30 0.32
N HIS A 87 14.77 -4.26 1.09
CA HIS A 87 15.58 -5.35 0.58
C HIS A 87 14.77 -6.52 0.05
N VAL A 88 13.46 -6.57 0.32
CA VAL A 88 12.58 -7.61 -0.22
C VAL A 88 12.20 -7.27 -1.67
N PRO A 89 12.44 -8.18 -2.64
CA PRO A 89 12.06 -7.96 -4.03
C PRO A 89 10.57 -7.66 -4.20
N TYR A 90 10.23 -6.83 -5.19
CA TYR A 90 8.85 -6.38 -5.42
C TYR A 90 7.85 -7.55 -5.58
N ASP A 91 8.20 -8.58 -6.35
CA ASP A 91 7.33 -9.74 -6.56
C ASP A 91 7.06 -10.52 -5.26
N GLN A 92 8.07 -10.60 -4.39
CA GLN A 92 7.93 -11.24 -3.08
C GLN A 92 7.05 -10.40 -2.15
N ARG A 93 7.14 -9.06 -2.21
CA ARG A 93 6.23 -8.17 -1.47
C ARG A 93 4.79 -8.32 -1.94
N LEU A 94 4.55 -8.46 -3.25
CA LEU A 94 3.19 -8.71 -3.76
C LEU A 94 2.63 -10.06 -3.28
N GLN A 95 3.42 -11.13 -3.36
CA GLN A 95 3.01 -12.45 -2.86
C GLN A 95 2.71 -12.41 -1.36
N LEU A 96 3.59 -11.77 -0.58
CA LEU A 96 3.39 -11.58 0.84
C LEU A 96 2.11 -10.79 1.12
N ALA A 97 1.87 -9.68 0.42
CA ALA A 97 0.66 -8.89 0.59
C ALA A 97 -0.61 -9.71 0.33
N SER A 98 -0.63 -10.55 -0.71
CA SER A 98 -1.75 -11.46 -0.97
C SER A 98 -1.94 -12.49 0.14
N SER A 99 -0.85 -13.08 0.66
CA SER A 99 -0.92 -14.01 1.78
C SER A 99 -1.46 -13.34 3.05
N LEU A 100 -1.02 -12.11 3.36
CA LEU A 100 -1.49 -11.35 4.51
C LEU A 100 -2.96 -10.96 4.36
N GLN A 101 -3.40 -10.61 3.15
CA GLN A 101 -4.82 -10.34 2.88
C GLN A 101 -5.68 -11.56 3.20
N ASN A 102 -5.27 -12.75 2.79
CA ASN A 102 -6.00 -13.99 3.09
C ASN A 102 -6.06 -14.27 4.59
N LEU A 103 -4.94 -14.14 5.30
CA LEU A 103 -4.91 -14.32 6.76
C LEU A 103 -5.81 -13.30 7.48
N ILE A 104 -5.86 -12.04 7.04
CA ILE A 104 -6.77 -11.04 7.61
C ILE A 104 -8.23 -11.45 7.40
N MET A 105 -8.59 -11.95 6.21
CA MET A 105 -9.94 -12.44 5.96
C MET A 105 -10.28 -13.66 6.83
N GLU A 106 -9.33 -14.56 7.04
CA GLU A 106 -9.51 -15.73 7.93
C GLU A 106 -9.69 -15.30 9.39
N LEU A 107 -8.89 -14.35 9.87
CA LEU A 107 -9.02 -13.76 11.22
C LEU A 107 -10.39 -13.13 11.47
N GLN A 108 -11.07 -12.61 10.43
CA GLN A 108 -12.41 -12.04 10.55
C GLN A 108 -13.51 -13.11 10.73
N LEU A 109 -13.20 -14.39 10.51
CA LEU A 109 -14.13 -15.50 10.61
C LEU A 109 -14.01 -16.28 11.94
N LEU A 110 -13.01 -15.96 12.77
CA LEU A 110 -12.68 -16.57 14.07
C LEU A 110 -13.06 -15.66 15.26
#